data_AF-U7KVK3-F1
#
_entry.id   AF-U7KVK3-F1
#
_cell.length_a   1.000
_cell.length_b   1.000
_cell.length_c   1.000
_cell.angle_alpha   90.00
_cell.angle_beta   90.00
_cell.angle_gamma   90.00
#
_symmetry.space_group_name_H-M   'P 1'
#
loop_
_entity.id
_entity.type
_entity.pdbx_description
1 polymer ?
#
loop_
_entity_poly.entity_id
_entity_poly.type
_entity_poly.pdbx_seq_one_letter_code
_entity_poly.pdbx_strand_id
1 'polypeptide(L)'
;MFARNISRYFGSKAAITLLAAALPLSLAACSSDDQESNSASSQSEFSTHSPESSGQTHTVTETPTKEAPAQPSDNEDKDSSTDSECAHLPNDPREAYASGTAPGRMPSDSGDDFNFWIADIDNSYDPCAPISWITFNGEVGDKNGPNSNAASVGHALALYVHGEPVNEVTMFDSVDEVSRVSDDAVDFTWGERSITTSAGITAHHTVRLQVDGDSVEPVSGDIDLFNKALNEHMTFMLGSYG
;
A
#
# COMPACT_ATOMS: atom_id res chain seq x y z
N MET A 1 -30.16 -19.32 10.95
CA MET A 1 -29.51 -19.88 12.15
C MET A 1 -28.83 -21.19 11.75
N PHE A 2 -27.59 -21.13 11.30
CA PHE A 2 -26.73 -22.29 11.02
C PHE A 2 -25.34 -21.96 11.56
N ALA A 3 -24.91 -22.71 12.57
CA ALA A 3 -23.61 -22.57 13.20
C ALA A 3 -22.54 -23.22 12.29
N ARG A 4 -21.51 -22.45 11.92
CA ARG A 4 -20.30 -23.00 11.28
C ARG A 4 -19.32 -23.46 12.37
N ASN A 5 -18.84 -24.70 12.18
CA ASN A 5 -17.92 -25.42 13.05
C ASN A 5 -16.56 -24.71 13.14
N ILE A 6 -16.13 -24.37 14.36
CA ILE A 6 -14.75 -24.00 14.68
C ILE A 6 -14.04 -25.27 15.16
N SER A 7 -13.20 -25.86 14.31
CA SER A 7 -12.32 -26.95 14.73
C SER A 7 -11.10 -26.36 15.45
N ARG A 8 -11.12 -26.43 16.77
CA ARG A 8 -9.98 -26.10 17.63
C ARG A 8 -9.00 -27.28 17.63
N TYR A 9 -7.81 -27.10 17.08
CA TYR A 9 -6.71 -28.03 17.32
C TYR A 9 -6.06 -27.73 18.68
N PHE A 10 -6.34 -28.60 19.66
CA PHE A 10 -5.64 -28.66 20.94
C PHE A 10 -4.69 -29.87 20.94
N GLY A 11 -3.41 -29.61 21.23
CA GLY A 11 -2.59 -30.51 22.06
C GLY A 11 -1.60 -31.43 21.36
N SER A 12 -0.31 -31.11 21.50
CA SER A 12 0.62 -32.05 22.12
C SER A 12 1.73 -31.30 22.85
N LYS A 13 1.76 -31.51 24.17
CA LYS A 13 2.85 -31.10 25.05
C LYS A 13 4.03 -32.03 24.81
N ALA A 14 5.16 -31.49 24.38
CA ALA A 14 6.45 -32.14 24.53
C ALA A 14 7.37 -31.19 25.34
N ALA A 15 7.66 -31.59 26.57
CA ALA A 15 8.69 -30.99 27.41
C ALA A 15 10.05 -31.60 27.04
N ILE A 16 11.10 -30.79 26.95
CA ILE A 16 12.54 -31.15 27.10
C ILE A 16 13.29 -29.82 27.33
N THR A 17 13.61 -29.48 28.59
CA THR A 17 14.91 -29.64 29.29
C THR A 17 15.80 -28.39 29.19
N LEU A 18 15.91 -27.68 30.31
CA LEU A 18 16.87 -26.62 30.60
C LEU A 18 18.32 -27.13 30.49
N LEU A 19 19.17 -26.41 29.76
CA LEU A 19 20.61 -26.44 29.95
C LEU A 19 21.14 -25.01 30.05
N ALA A 20 21.46 -24.60 31.27
CA ALA A 20 22.14 -23.35 31.57
C ALA A 20 23.64 -23.54 31.32
N ALA A 21 24.21 -22.74 30.42
CA ALA A 21 25.66 -22.56 30.31
C ALA A 21 25.97 -21.08 30.57
N ALA A 22 26.41 -20.80 31.79
CA ALA A 22 27.01 -19.53 32.17
C ALA A 22 28.47 -19.52 31.70
N LEU A 23 28.86 -18.50 30.94
CA LEU A 23 30.27 -18.16 30.70
C LEU A 23 30.49 -16.64 30.83
N PRO A 24 31.68 -16.22 31.30
CA PRO A 24 31.87 -14.98 32.06
C PRO A 24 32.05 -13.71 31.22
N LEU A 25 31.67 -12.59 31.83
CA LEU A 25 32.03 -11.23 31.43
C LEU A 25 33.55 -11.07 31.35
N SER A 26 34.04 -10.61 30.19
CA SER A 26 35.37 -10.03 30.04
C SER A 26 35.22 -8.52 29.86
N LEU A 27 35.42 -7.77 30.95
CA LEU A 27 35.64 -6.32 30.92
C LEU A 27 37.09 -6.08 30.47
N ALA A 28 37.29 -5.67 29.22
CA ALA A 28 38.51 -5.01 28.80
C ALA A 28 38.30 -3.49 28.93
N ALA A 29 38.94 -2.92 29.93
CA ALA A 29 39.16 -1.49 30.08
C ALA A 29 40.51 -1.08 29.47
N CYS A 30 40.68 0.24 29.29
CA CYS A 30 41.81 1.02 28.76
C CYS A 30 41.60 1.42 27.28
N SER A 31 41.10 2.63 26.97
CA SER A 31 41.69 3.98 27.20
C SER A 31 42.97 4.19 26.42
N SER A 32 42.85 4.93 25.31
CA SER A 32 43.81 5.90 24.77
C SER A 32 42.98 6.85 23.91
N ASP A 33 42.80 8.07 24.40
CA ASP A 33 43.67 9.23 24.20
C ASP A 33 43.18 10.05 23.01
N ASP A 34 42.95 11.31 23.33
CA ASP A 34 42.51 12.40 22.48
C ASP A 34 43.26 12.42 21.13
N GLN A 35 42.49 12.40 20.04
CA GLN A 35 42.99 12.93 18.77
C GLN A 35 42.08 14.07 18.34
N GLU A 36 42.43 15.24 18.86
CA GLU A 36 42.12 16.53 18.27
C GLU A 36 42.51 16.49 16.78
N SER A 37 41.53 16.56 15.89
CA SER A 37 41.74 16.81 14.47
C SER A 37 40.93 18.03 14.07
N ASN A 38 41.69 19.11 13.89
CA ASN A 38 41.31 20.38 13.31
C ASN A 38 40.72 20.23 11.91
N SER A 39 39.80 21.14 11.60
CA SER A 39 39.36 21.58 10.25
C SER A 39 38.48 20.58 9.49
N ALA A 40 37.45 20.97 8.74
CA ALA A 40 37.17 22.24 8.10
C ALA A 40 35.66 22.43 7.91
N SER A 41 35.20 23.67 8.08
CA SER A 41 33.94 24.14 7.49
C SER A 41 33.95 23.87 5.99
N SER A 42 33.00 23.09 5.52
CA SER A 42 32.68 23.02 4.09
C SER A 42 31.34 23.71 3.90
N GLN A 43 31.41 24.98 3.50
CA GLN A 43 30.27 25.67 2.87
C GLN A 43 29.96 24.90 1.58
N SER A 44 28.74 24.38 1.46
CA SER A 44 28.27 23.82 0.20
C SER A 44 27.59 24.93 -0.58
N GLU A 45 28.23 25.31 -1.69
CA GLU A 45 27.75 26.34 -2.60
C GLU A 45 26.55 25.83 -3.39
N PHE A 46 25.48 26.60 -3.34
CA PHE A 46 24.30 26.49 -4.17
C PHE A 46 24.66 26.83 -5.62
N SER A 47 24.57 25.86 -6.54
CA SER A 47 24.62 26.13 -7.98
C SER A 47 23.29 25.76 -8.62
N THR A 48 22.61 26.82 -9.05
CA THR A 48 21.40 26.82 -9.86
C THR A 48 21.76 26.52 -11.31
N HIS A 49 21.09 25.55 -11.95
CA HIS A 49 21.01 25.48 -13.41
C HIS A 49 19.61 25.08 -13.85
N SER A 50 18.88 26.05 -14.43
CA SER A 50 17.83 25.83 -15.42
C SER A 50 18.47 25.62 -16.80
N PRO A 51 17.79 24.91 -17.70
CA PRO A 51 17.57 25.51 -19.01
C PRO A 51 16.13 25.40 -19.52
N GLU A 52 15.63 26.58 -19.87
CA GLU A 52 14.84 26.97 -21.04
C GLU A 52 13.99 25.93 -21.79
N SER A 53 12.68 26.24 -21.73
CA SER A 53 11.66 25.99 -22.73
C SER A 53 12.10 26.47 -24.13
N SER A 54 11.89 25.63 -25.13
CA SER A 54 11.87 26.04 -26.54
C SER A 54 10.70 25.32 -27.22
N GLY A 55 9.71 26.11 -27.60
CA GLY A 55 8.53 25.65 -28.32
C GLY A 55 8.88 25.20 -29.74
N GLN A 56 8.03 24.31 -30.26
CA GLN A 56 7.88 24.15 -31.70
C GLN A 56 6.42 23.92 -32.03
N THR A 57 5.90 24.90 -32.76
CA THR A 57 4.60 24.96 -33.40
C THR A 57 4.60 24.02 -34.59
N HIS A 58 3.60 23.14 -34.72
CA HIS A 58 3.29 22.51 -36.00
C HIS A 58 1.85 22.85 -36.41
N THR A 59 1.77 23.48 -37.57
CA THR A 59 0.56 23.96 -38.24
C THR A 59 -0.13 22.83 -39.00
N VAL A 60 -1.47 22.93 -38.97
CA VAL A 60 -2.55 22.22 -39.67
C VAL A 60 -2.24 21.71 -41.10
N THR A 61 -2.77 20.53 -41.43
CA THR A 61 -3.23 20.20 -42.79
C THR A 61 -4.54 19.42 -42.71
N GLU A 62 -5.66 20.11 -42.97
CA GLU A 62 -6.93 19.50 -43.36
C GLU A 62 -6.87 19.12 -44.85
N THR A 63 -7.46 18.00 -45.22
CA THR A 63 -7.93 17.77 -46.60
C THR A 63 -9.20 16.90 -46.55
N PRO A 64 -10.25 17.23 -47.33
CA PRO A 64 -11.61 16.79 -47.06
C PRO A 64 -12.05 15.56 -47.87
N THR A 65 -13.29 15.13 -47.58
CA THR A 65 -14.21 14.37 -48.45
C THR A 65 -14.23 12.85 -48.27
N LYS A 66 -15.32 12.30 -47.71
CA LYS A 66 -16.54 11.93 -48.48
C LYS A 66 -17.63 11.38 -47.56
N GLU A 67 -18.77 12.06 -47.55
CA GLU A 67 -20.04 11.64 -46.97
C GLU A 67 -20.82 10.72 -47.93
N ALA A 68 -21.38 9.62 -47.40
CA ALA A 68 -22.63 8.95 -47.83
C ALA A 68 -22.80 7.59 -47.10
N PRO A 69 -24.03 7.08 -46.90
CA PRO A 69 -25.25 7.72 -46.41
C PRO A 69 -25.76 7.05 -45.12
N ALA A 70 -26.55 7.78 -44.33
CA ALA A 70 -27.27 7.24 -43.18
C ALA A 70 -28.35 6.22 -43.63
N GLN A 71 -28.34 5.03 -43.02
CA GLN A 71 -29.51 4.16 -42.94
C GLN A 71 -29.84 3.91 -41.46
N PRO A 72 -31.14 3.90 -41.09
CA PRO A 72 -31.57 3.81 -39.71
C PRO A 72 -31.40 2.36 -39.23
N SER A 73 -30.62 2.17 -38.18
CA SER A 73 -30.71 0.95 -37.40
C SER A 73 -31.52 1.28 -36.15
N ASP A 74 -32.82 1.01 -36.26
CA ASP A 74 -33.63 0.63 -35.11
C ASP A 74 -32.95 -0.59 -34.47
N ASN A 75 -32.36 -0.38 -33.30
CA ASN A 75 -32.12 -1.42 -32.32
C ASN A 75 -32.39 -0.78 -30.97
N GLU A 76 -33.68 -0.65 -30.66
CA GLU A 76 -34.14 -0.69 -29.28
C GLU A 76 -33.67 -2.02 -28.65
N ASP A 77 -33.18 -1.87 -27.43
CA ASP A 77 -33.11 -2.87 -26.37
C ASP A 77 -32.26 -4.12 -26.62
N LYS A 78 -30.98 -3.97 -26.27
CA LYS A 78 -30.32 -4.99 -25.46
C LYS A 78 -29.93 -4.38 -24.13
N ASP A 79 -30.90 -4.43 -23.22
CA ASP A 79 -30.76 -4.45 -21.77
C ASP A 79 -29.31 -4.64 -21.28
N SER A 80 -28.68 -3.52 -20.93
CA SER A 80 -27.41 -3.44 -20.23
C SER A 80 -27.69 -3.43 -18.72
N SER A 81 -28.32 -4.49 -18.24
CA SER A 81 -28.61 -4.68 -16.82
C SER A 81 -27.41 -5.19 -16.01
N THR A 82 -26.23 -5.36 -16.63
CA THR A 82 -24.99 -5.73 -15.93
C THR A 82 -24.10 -4.53 -15.57
N ASP A 83 -24.24 -3.38 -16.25
CA ASP A 83 -23.45 -2.18 -15.92
C ASP A 83 -23.95 -1.49 -14.64
N SER A 84 -25.22 -1.69 -14.25
CA SER A 84 -25.77 -1.04 -13.07
C SER A 84 -25.28 -1.62 -11.75
N GLU A 85 -24.84 -2.90 -11.72
CA GLU A 85 -24.38 -3.55 -10.49
C GLU A 85 -23.01 -3.03 -10.04
N CYS A 86 -22.10 -2.73 -10.97
CA CYS A 86 -20.80 -2.12 -10.66
C CYS A 86 -20.82 -0.58 -10.56
N ALA A 87 -21.86 0.07 -11.07
CA ALA A 87 -21.94 1.53 -11.09
C ALA A 87 -22.25 2.12 -9.71
N HIS A 88 -23.08 1.45 -8.90
CA HIS A 88 -23.55 1.98 -7.62
C HIS A 88 -23.61 0.90 -6.54
N LEU A 89 -22.54 0.84 -5.74
CA LEU A 89 -22.46 -0.04 -4.58
C LEU A 89 -22.87 0.71 -3.31
N PRO A 90 -23.62 0.07 -2.39
CA PRO A 90 -23.75 0.57 -1.03
C PRO A 90 -22.36 0.69 -0.37
N ASN A 91 -22.03 1.87 0.16
CA ASN A 91 -20.71 2.17 0.74
C ASN A 91 -19.55 2.05 -0.26
N ASP A 92 -19.75 2.56 -1.48
CA ASP A 92 -18.75 2.55 -2.54
C ASP A 92 -17.41 3.17 -2.09
N PRO A 93 -16.29 2.41 -2.11
CA PRO A 93 -14.97 2.93 -1.77
C PRO A 93 -14.54 4.14 -2.62
N ARG A 94 -15.07 4.32 -3.84
CA ARG A 94 -14.78 5.50 -4.68
C ARG A 94 -15.28 6.79 -4.07
N GLU A 95 -16.36 6.73 -3.31
CA GLU A 95 -16.95 7.89 -2.62
C GLU A 95 -16.28 8.11 -1.27
N ALA A 96 -16.08 7.04 -0.49
CA ALA A 96 -15.44 7.13 0.82
C ALA A 96 -13.96 7.53 0.74
N TYR A 97 -13.28 7.12 -0.34
CA TYR A 97 -11.84 7.24 -0.53
C TYR A 97 -11.51 7.86 -1.88
N ALA A 98 -12.05 9.04 -2.16
CA ALA A 98 -11.72 9.74 -3.41
C ALA A 98 -10.20 10.00 -3.51
N SER A 99 -9.63 9.82 -4.71
CA SER A 99 -8.20 10.10 -4.94
C SER A 99 -7.85 11.56 -4.62
N GLY A 100 -6.66 11.81 -4.08
CA GLY A 100 -6.20 13.15 -3.74
C GLY A 100 -6.85 13.72 -2.48
N THR A 101 -7.48 12.89 -1.64
CA THR A 101 -8.21 13.33 -0.45
C THR A 101 -7.64 12.76 0.84
N ALA A 102 -7.95 13.43 1.95
CA ALA A 102 -7.62 13.02 3.31
C ALA A 102 -8.92 12.73 4.09
N PRO A 103 -9.64 11.63 3.80
CA PRO A 103 -11.00 11.42 4.32
C PRO A 103 -11.04 11.09 5.81
N GLY A 104 -9.89 11.01 6.48
CA GLY A 104 -9.80 11.01 7.94
C GLY A 104 -9.05 9.82 8.49
N ARG A 105 -9.71 9.07 9.37
CA ARG A 105 -9.06 8.13 10.30
C ARG A 105 -9.56 6.70 10.09
N MET A 106 -8.63 5.74 10.11
CA MET A 106 -8.91 4.30 10.21
C MET A 106 -8.41 3.77 11.56
N PRO A 107 -9.29 3.24 12.43
CA PRO A 107 -8.90 2.56 13.65
C PRO A 107 -8.14 1.26 13.39
N SER A 108 -7.25 0.88 14.31
CA SER A 108 -6.65 -0.46 14.32
C SER A 108 -7.74 -1.53 14.40
N ASP A 109 -7.56 -2.65 13.68
CA ASP A 109 -8.47 -3.79 13.74
C ASP A 109 -8.30 -4.63 15.02
N SER A 110 -7.16 -4.49 15.69
CA SER A 110 -6.81 -5.19 16.94
C SER A 110 -7.57 -4.67 18.16
N GLY A 111 -8.22 -3.50 18.04
CA GLY A 111 -8.86 -2.78 19.15
C GLY A 111 -7.89 -1.98 20.01
N ASP A 112 -6.62 -1.86 19.61
CA ASP A 112 -5.67 -0.95 20.24
C ASP A 112 -5.99 0.52 19.91
N ASP A 113 -5.45 1.46 20.69
CA ASP A 113 -5.67 2.90 20.51
C ASP A 113 -4.95 3.50 19.28
N PHE A 114 -4.25 2.67 18.49
CA PHE A 114 -3.59 3.10 17.26
C PHE A 114 -4.59 3.38 16.15
N ASN A 115 -4.32 4.42 15.38
CA ASN A 115 -5.12 4.83 14.24
C ASN A 115 -4.20 5.21 13.09
N PHE A 116 -4.62 4.92 11.86
CA PHE A 116 -4.01 5.44 10.65
C PHE A 116 -4.73 6.71 10.23
N TRP A 117 -4.01 7.83 10.22
CA TRP A 117 -4.48 9.13 9.77
C TRP A 117 -4.13 9.31 8.30
N ILE A 118 -5.15 9.35 7.45
CA ILE A 118 -5.01 9.39 6.00
C ILE A 118 -4.72 10.84 5.60
N ALA A 119 -3.55 11.05 4.99
CA ALA A 119 -3.13 12.32 4.44
C ALA A 119 -3.45 12.43 2.94
N ASP A 120 -3.39 11.32 2.21
CA ASP A 120 -3.69 11.26 0.79
C ASP A 120 -4.11 9.85 0.35
N ILE A 121 -4.76 9.75 -0.81
CA ILE A 121 -5.28 8.51 -1.38
C ILE A 121 -4.97 8.44 -2.87
N ASP A 122 -4.53 7.27 -3.31
CA ASP A 122 -4.56 6.88 -4.72
C ASP A 122 -5.51 5.69 -4.88
N ASN A 123 -6.62 5.94 -5.56
CA ASN A 123 -7.74 5.02 -5.67
C ASN A 123 -7.81 4.43 -7.08
N SER A 124 -7.40 3.17 -7.18
CA SER A 124 -7.52 2.32 -8.38
C SER A 124 -8.63 1.28 -8.23
N TYR A 125 -9.61 1.53 -7.37
CA TYR A 125 -10.74 0.63 -7.12
C TYR A 125 -11.67 0.58 -8.33
N ASP A 126 -11.90 -0.63 -8.79
CA ASP A 126 -12.88 -0.97 -9.81
C ASP A 126 -13.64 -2.20 -9.33
N PRO A 127 -14.94 -2.10 -9.04
CA PRO A 127 -15.74 -3.22 -8.57
C PRO A 127 -16.00 -4.27 -9.65
N CYS A 128 -15.81 -3.92 -10.92
CA CYS A 128 -15.99 -4.83 -12.05
C CYS A 128 -14.69 -5.54 -12.46
N ALA A 129 -13.54 -5.09 -11.96
CA ALA A 129 -12.27 -5.76 -12.21
C ALA A 129 -12.11 -6.99 -11.29
N PRO A 130 -11.48 -8.09 -11.77
CA PRO A 130 -11.16 -9.24 -10.92
C PRO A 130 -10.29 -8.87 -9.72
N ILE A 131 -9.33 -7.95 -9.92
CA ILE A 131 -8.53 -7.36 -8.85
C ILE A 131 -8.52 -5.84 -8.98
N SER A 132 -8.65 -5.14 -7.86
CA SER A 132 -8.46 -3.69 -7.76
C SER A 132 -7.89 -3.32 -6.39
N TRP A 133 -7.47 -2.06 -6.21
CA TRP A 133 -6.77 -1.65 -5.00
C TRP A 133 -6.94 -0.17 -4.67
N ILE A 134 -6.69 0.18 -3.41
CA ILE A 134 -6.55 1.55 -2.95
C ILE A 134 -5.29 1.64 -2.11
N THR A 135 -4.46 2.65 -2.35
CA THR A 135 -3.33 2.99 -1.50
C THR A 135 -3.64 4.23 -0.68
N PHE A 136 -3.23 4.19 0.58
CA PHE A 136 -3.44 5.27 1.54
C PHE A 136 -2.08 5.76 2.02
N ASN A 137 -1.83 7.04 1.89
CA ASN A 137 -0.61 7.67 2.41
C ASN A 137 -0.98 8.41 3.70
N GLY A 138 -0.17 8.26 4.74
CA GLY A 138 -0.54 8.84 6.02
C GLY A 138 0.46 8.59 7.13
N GLU A 139 -0.06 8.67 8.36
CA GLU A 139 0.73 8.46 9.56
C GLU A 139 -0.06 7.72 10.63
N VAL A 140 0.65 6.91 11.42
CA VAL A 140 0.08 6.32 12.63
C VAL A 140 0.01 7.37 13.74
N GLY A 141 -1.09 7.35 14.46
CA GLY A 141 -1.36 8.22 15.59
C GLY A 141 -2.25 7.56 16.61
N ASP A 142 -2.73 8.37 17.55
CA ASP A 142 -3.80 7.98 18.46
C ASP A 142 -5.14 8.56 17.98
N LYS A 143 -6.18 8.40 18.79
CA LYS A 143 -7.52 8.95 18.49
C LYS A 143 -7.57 10.48 18.36
N ASN A 144 -6.55 11.21 18.83
CA ASN A 144 -6.50 12.66 18.86
C ASN A 144 -5.74 13.26 17.67
N GLY A 145 -4.94 12.48 16.95
CA GLY A 145 -4.22 12.95 15.76
C GLY A 145 -3.02 12.08 15.37
N PRO A 146 -2.39 12.37 14.22
CA PRO A 146 -1.14 11.73 13.81
C PRO A 146 0.00 12.07 14.77
N ASN A 147 0.92 11.14 14.99
CA ASN A 147 2.08 11.37 15.87
C ASN A 147 3.06 12.44 15.35
N SER A 148 2.95 12.85 14.08
CA SER A 148 3.67 13.98 13.48
C SER A 148 5.20 13.84 13.56
N ASN A 149 5.70 12.63 13.34
CA ASN A 149 7.14 12.37 13.31
C ASN A 149 7.52 11.38 12.20
N ALA A 150 8.78 11.36 11.81
CA ALA A 150 9.23 10.55 10.67
C ALA A 150 9.05 9.03 10.87
N ALA A 151 8.94 8.56 12.13
CA ALA A 151 8.73 7.15 12.43
C ALA A 151 7.25 6.73 12.33
N SER A 152 6.31 7.68 12.36
CA SER A 152 4.88 7.39 12.19
C SER A 152 4.42 7.36 10.75
N VAL A 153 5.19 7.92 9.82
CA VAL A 153 4.86 7.94 8.39
C VAL A 153 4.84 6.52 7.84
N GLY A 154 3.77 6.16 7.15
CA GLY A 154 3.72 4.95 6.35
C GLY A 154 2.56 4.97 5.38
N HIS A 155 2.51 3.93 4.56
CA HIS A 155 1.51 3.78 3.52
C HIS A 155 0.70 2.52 3.80
N ALA A 156 -0.54 2.45 3.35
CA ALA A 156 -1.38 1.27 3.52
C ALA A 156 -1.95 0.83 2.19
N LEU A 157 -2.15 -0.48 2.02
CA LEU A 157 -2.70 -1.09 0.82
C LEU A 157 -3.97 -1.88 1.18
N ALA A 158 -5.05 -1.57 0.47
CA ALA A 158 -6.27 -2.37 0.46
C ALA A 158 -6.38 -3.07 -0.90
N LEU A 159 -6.57 -4.38 -0.88
CA LEU A 159 -6.82 -5.20 -2.05
C LEU A 159 -8.29 -5.61 -2.10
N TYR A 160 -8.85 -5.60 -3.30
CA TYR A 160 -10.22 -5.98 -3.56
C TYR A 160 -10.27 -7.03 -4.67
N VAL A 161 -11.12 -8.02 -4.50
CA VAL A 161 -11.44 -9.04 -5.50
C VAL A 161 -12.91 -8.92 -5.84
N HIS A 162 -13.22 -8.69 -7.12
CA HIS A 162 -14.60 -8.49 -7.58
C HIS A 162 -15.38 -7.44 -6.76
N GLY A 163 -14.71 -6.35 -6.38
CA GLY A 163 -15.29 -5.26 -5.60
C GLY A 163 -15.38 -5.48 -4.09
N GLU A 164 -15.14 -6.69 -3.60
CA GLU A 164 -15.14 -7.02 -2.17
C GLU A 164 -13.72 -6.93 -1.59
N PRO A 165 -13.54 -6.38 -0.37
CA PRO A 165 -12.23 -6.31 0.25
C PRO A 165 -11.72 -7.73 0.58
N VAL A 166 -10.47 -8.02 0.21
CA VAL A 166 -9.82 -9.31 0.50
C VAL A 166 -9.56 -9.44 2.00
N ASN A 167 -9.07 -8.36 2.61
CA ASN A 167 -8.77 -8.22 4.03
C ASN A 167 -8.95 -6.74 4.43
N GLU A 168 -8.77 -6.46 5.72
CA GLU A 168 -8.53 -5.10 6.21
C GLU A 168 -7.26 -4.49 5.58
N VAL A 169 -7.10 -3.16 5.68
CA VAL A 169 -5.95 -2.49 5.06
C VAL A 169 -4.67 -2.90 5.80
N THR A 170 -3.62 -3.23 5.06
CA THR A 170 -2.30 -3.54 5.64
C THR A 170 -1.36 -2.37 5.47
N MET A 171 -0.70 -1.94 6.54
CA MET A 171 0.30 -0.88 6.50
C MET A 171 1.66 -1.42 6.04
N PHE A 172 2.44 -0.59 5.37
CA PHE A 172 3.81 -0.79 4.94
C PHE A 172 4.62 0.45 5.29
N ASP A 173 5.94 0.30 5.43
CA ASP A 173 6.85 1.43 5.56
C ASP A 173 6.77 2.35 4.34
N SER A 174 6.70 1.76 3.14
CA SER A 174 6.33 2.43 1.90
C SER A 174 5.59 1.47 0.96
N VAL A 175 4.48 1.93 0.38
CA VAL A 175 3.94 1.41 -0.89
C VAL A 175 4.55 2.22 -2.01
N ASP A 176 5.36 1.59 -2.86
CA ASP A 176 6.09 2.30 -3.92
C ASP A 176 5.30 2.28 -5.24
N GLU A 177 4.76 1.12 -5.61
CA GLU A 177 3.97 0.96 -6.83
C GLU A 177 3.04 -0.26 -6.72
N VAL A 178 1.82 -0.11 -7.23
CA VAL A 178 0.96 -1.25 -7.59
C VAL A 178 0.61 -1.08 -9.05
N SER A 179 0.99 -2.06 -9.87
CA SER A 179 0.80 -2.00 -11.31
C SER A 179 0.05 -3.22 -11.82
N ARG A 180 -0.93 -2.99 -12.70
CA ARG A 180 -1.69 -4.09 -13.31
C ARG A 180 -0.82 -4.83 -14.32
N VAL A 181 -0.76 -6.15 -14.19
CA VAL A 181 -0.04 -7.04 -15.12
C VAL A 181 -1.01 -7.75 -16.06
N SER A 182 -2.14 -8.21 -15.51
CA SER A 182 -3.26 -8.81 -16.23
C SER A 182 -4.58 -8.45 -15.53
N ASP A 183 -5.70 -8.93 -16.05
CA ASP A 183 -7.02 -8.70 -15.45
C ASP A 183 -7.11 -9.22 -14.01
N ASP A 184 -6.39 -10.30 -13.71
CA ASP A 184 -6.38 -11.03 -12.45
C ASP A 184 -5.06 -10.94 -11.67
N ALA A 185 -4.09 -10.13 -12.12
CA ALA A 185 -2.80 -10.03 -11.45
C ALA A 185 -2.21 -8.61 -11.44
N VAL A 186 -1.50 -8.31 -10.35
CA VAL A 186 -0.77 -7.05 -10.14
C VAL A 186 0.65 -7.34 -9.67
N ASP A 187 1.58 -6.46 -10.02
CA ASP A 187 2.88 -6.38 -9.35
C ASP A 187 2.77 -5.33 -8.25
N PHE A 188 3.12 -5.72 -7.03
CA PHE A 188 3.19 -4.85 -5.86
C PHE A 188 4.65 -4.67 -5.44
N THR A 189 5.09 -3.42 -5.39
CA THR A 189 6.41 -3.03 -4.91
C THR A 189 6.28 -2.24 -3.62
N TRP A 190 7.04 -2.63 -2.61
CA TRP A 190 7.07 -1.96 -1.31
C TRP A 190 8.49 -1.72 -0.84
N GLY A 191 8.62 -0.68 -0.01
CA GLY A 191 9.86 -0.31 0.63
C GLY A 191 9.85 -0.62 2.11
N GLU A 192 11.01 -0.98 2.65
CA GLU A 192 11.24 -1.20 4.08
C GLU A 192 12.36 -0.30 4.61
N ARG A 193 12.18 0.17 5.84
CA ARG A 193 13.21 0.86 6.59
C ARG A 193 14.25 -0.14 7.09
N SER A 194 15.51 0.24 7.02
CA SER A 194 16.54 -0.46 7.79
C SER A 194 16.38 -0.19 9.29
N ILE A 195 17.25 -0.78 10.10
CA ILE A 195 17.21 -0.80 11.58
C ILE A 195 16.98 0.59 12.22
N THR A 196 17.30 1.69 11.53
CA THR A 196 17.05 3.06 12.02
C THR A 196 16.16 3.85 11.08
N THR A 197 15.16 4.56 11.62
CA THR A 197 14.24 5.42 10.86
C THR A 197 14.95 6.56 10.12
N SER A 198 16.10 7.03 10.63
CA SER A 198 16.92 8.07 10.00
C SER A 198 17.55 7.66 8.67
N ALA A 199 17.69 6.35 8.42
CA ALA A 199 18.20 5.85 7.15
C ALA A 199 17.15 5.93 6.03
N GLY A 200 15.87 6.15 6.38
CA GLY A 200 14.77 6.12 5.42
C GLY A 200 14.48 4.72 4.90
N ILE A 201 13.75 4.66 3.79
CA ILE A 201 13.50 3.44 3.03
C ILE A 201 14.78 3.05 2.31
N THR A 202 15.28 1.84 2.59
CA THR A 202 16.58 1.38 2.08
C THR A 202 16.53 0.03 1.39
N ALA A 203 15.46 -0.73 1.60
CA ALA A 203 15.18 -1.98 0.91
C ALA A 203 13.89 -1.82 0.12
N HIS A 204 13.84 -2.39 -1.09
CA HIS A 204 12.68 -2.38 -1.96
C HIS A 204 12.48 -3.80 -2.48
N HIS A 205 11.24 -4.25 -2.47
CA HIS A 205 10.84 -5.61 -2.77
C HIS A 205 9.66 -5.61 -3.73
N THR A 206 9.57 -6.65 -4.56
CA THR A 206 8.45 -6.79 -5.50
C THR A 206 7.88 -8.19 -5.44
N VAL A 207 6.56 -8.28 -5.38
CA VAL A 207 5.80 -9.54 -5.45
C VAL A 207 4.73 -9.43 -6.53
N ARG A 208 4.53 -10.53 -7.26
CA ARG A 208 3.35 -10.66 -8.13
C ARG A 208 2.23 -11.32 -7.37
N LEU A 209 1.09 -10.65 -7.33
CA LEU A 209 -0.13 -11.08 -6.70
C LEU A 209 -1.14 -11.48 -7.76
N GLN A 210 -1.84 -12.60 -7.57
CA GLN A 210 -2.85 -13.09 -8.50
C GLN A 210 -4.10 -13.52 -7.73
N VAL A 211 -5.28 -13.28 -8.33
CA VAL A 211 -6.56 -13.72 -7.77
C VAL A 211 -6.63 -15.25 -7.74
N ASP A 212 -7.02 -15.81 -6.59
CA ASP A 212 -7.38 -17.21 -6.41
C ASP A 212 -8.72 -17.31 -5.67
N GLY A 213 -9.80 -17.51 -6.42
CA GLY A 213 -11.16 -17.46 -5.86
C GLY A 213 -11.49 -16.06 -5.33
N ASP A 214 -11.76 -15.97 -4.02
CA ASP A 214 -12.10 -14.72 -3.32
C ASP A 214 -10.87 -14.11 -2.61
N SER A 215 -9.66 -14.67 -2.79
CA SER A 215 -8.42 -14.18 -2.21
C SER A 215 -7.41 -13.74 -3.27
N VAL A 216 -6.29 -13.20 -2.81
CA VAL A 216 -5.14 -12.85 -3.62
C VAL A 216 -3.93 -13.58 -3.06
N GLU A 217 -3.24 -14.32 -3.93
CA GLU A 217 -2.09 -15.15 -3.57
C GLU A 217 -0.81 -14.63 -4.22
N PRO A 218 0.33 -14.65 -3.52
CA PRO A 218 1.62 -14.31 -4.10
C PRO A 218 2.15 -15.46 -4.96
N VAL A 219 2.34 -15.22 -6.27
CA VAL A 219 2.69 -16.27 -7.25
C VAL A 219 4.14 -16.20 -7.75
N SER A 220 4.82 -15.05 -7.60
CA SER A 220 6.25 -14.91 -7.90
C SER A 220 6.87 -13.68 -7.23
N GLY A 221 8.21 -13.55 -7.27
CA GLY A 221 8.95 -12.44 -6.64
C GLY A 221 9.36 -12.75 -5.20
N ASP A 222 9.37 -11.72 -4.35
CA ASP A 222 9.80 -11.78 -2.95
C ASP A 222 8.71 -12.35 -2.01
N ILE A 223 8.17 -13.53 -2.35
CA ILE A 223 7.00 -14.15 -1.68
C ILE A 223 7.20 -14.31 -0.16
N ASP A 224 8.36 -14.81 0.27
CA ASP A 224 8.64 -15.04 1.70
C ASP A 224 8.67 -13.74 2.49
N LEU A 225 9.19 -12.66 1.89
CA LEU A 225 9.23 -11.34 2.52
C LEU A 225 7.85 -10.71 2.55
N PHE A 226 7.07 -10.83 1.47
CA PHE A 226 5.69 -10.36 1.44
C PHE A 226 4.83 -11.05 2.52
N ASN A 227 4.91 -12.38 2.62
CA ASN A 227 4.18 -13.13 3.64
C ASN A 227 4.62 -12.75 5.06
N LYS A 228 5.91 -12.49 5.26
CA LYS A 228 6.41 -11.98 6.54
C LYS A 228 5.82 -10.60 6.85
N ALA A 229 5.84 -9.69 5.88
CA ALA A 229 5.27 -8.34 6.01
C ALA A 229 3.79 -8.39 6.41
N LEU A 230 2.96 -9.22 5.74
CA LEU A 230 1.54 -9.37 6.08
C LEU A 230 1.29 -9.85 7.52
N ASN A 231 2.22 -10.63 8.11
CA ASN A 231 2.06 -11.14 9.47
C ASN A 231 2.59 -10.18 10.55
N GLU A 232 3.53 -9.29 10.20
CA GLU A 232 4.21 -8.41 11.15
C GLU A 232 3.65 -6.99 11.12
N HIS A 233 3.03 -6.58 10.02
CA HIS A 233 2.54 -5.23 9.85
C HIS A 233 1.20 -5.00 10.54
N MET A 234 0.95 -3.74 10.89
CA MET A 234 -0.32 -3.31 11.46
C MET A 234 -1.42 -3.31 10.40
N THR A 235 -2.62 -3.67 10.80
CA THR A 235 -3.83 -3.66 9.99
C THR A 235 -4.84 -2.67 10.55
N PHE A 236 -5.58 -2.00 9.66
CA PHE A 236 -6.57 -0.98 10.05
C PHE A 236 -7.90 -1.24 9.35
N MET A 237 -8.99 -0.87 10.03
CA MET A 237 -10.34 -1.14 9.55
C MET A 237 -10.67 -0.32 8.30
N LEU A 238 -11.18 -0.99 7.26
CA LEU A 238 -11.74 -0.35 6.09
C LEU A 238 -13.10 0.29 6.41
N GLY A 239 -13.09 1.62 6.53
CA GLY A 239 -14.29 2.45 6.65
C GLY A 239 -13.93 3.89 7.02
N SER A 240 -14.76 4.87 6.64
CA SER A 240 -14.59 6.24 7.10
C SER A 240 -15.12 6.38 8.54
N TYR A 241 -14.24 6.58 9.51
CA TYR A 241 -14.63 6.85 10.91
C TYR A 241 -14.41 8.33 11.21
N GLY A 242 -15.51 9.08 11.19
CA GLY A 242 -15.56 10.46 11.65
C GLY A 242 -15.27 10.64 13.14
#